data_AF-A0A7K2EDJ3-F1
#
_entry.id   AF-A0A7K2EDJ3-F1
#
_cell.length_a   1.000
_cell.length_b   1.000
_cell.length_c   1.000
_cell.angle_alpha   90.00
_cell.angle_beta   90.00
_cell.angle_gamma   90.00
#
_symmetry.space_group_name_H-M   'P 1'
#
loop_
_entity.id
_entity.type
_entity.pdbx_description
1 polymer ?
#
loop_
_entity_poly.entity_id
_entity_poly.type
_entity_poly.pdbx_seq_one_letter_code
_entity_poly.pdbx_strand_id
1 'polypeptide(L)'
;MIAALGVALALVASACAADDSAADAVDAANAAVAGAEATIGEARGAAADAASAASSASAAATAAQAAAAQAQATAEGNLEAVEQAEAALADAQAAVEAALAQAEEAQAEAEVARHNVKAIAGDYEAVIRPASQQWTIGHADGLAGIPFTDSVTDSIYEVADAMGVDIIFCDNAYDQEKTVDCANLIVAQEADGVIFANWIAGTEELIAGIYIDAGLPCITWDGPHPGCKNFGPDNFEASVEAGRYLAGFAQEQGWDPAETELVVIWTQGVQVMGERRDGAIAGVLESFPIPEENIHVDIPHAALDDVFPLVTDWATANPDAKNVLCFGHSDQPGVDCALALEQAGFLGRAAVASLGASDEALVDLRQRSDEESAFKATISFFPERYGQYLVPAVVDMLEGRIVPDRVIPSVEPVTRANVQELYPG
;
A
#
# COMPACT_ATOMS: atom_id res chain seq x y z
N MET A 1 14.05 2.68 -24.17
CA MET A 1 14.17 1.93 -22.90
C MET A 1 14.67 0.49 -23.09
N ILE A 2 14.00 -0.32 -23.93
CA ILE A 2 14.34 -1.76 -24.19
C ILE A 2 15.80 -1.98 -24.64
N ALA A 3 16.37 -1.06 -25.44
CA ALA A 3 17.74 -1.19 -25.93
C ALA A 3 18.81 -1.02 -24.84
N ALA A 4 18.55 -0.21 -23.80
CA ALA A 4 19.49 0.00 -22.70
C ALA A 4 19.51 -1.22 -21.76
N LEU A 5 18.34 -1.78 -21.44
CA LEU A 5 18.23 -3.03 -20.68
C LEU A 5 18.82 -4.23 -21.43
N GLY A 6 18.67 -4.30 -22.76
CA GLY A 6 19.29 -5.34 -23.58
C GLY A 6 20.82 -5.30 -23.57
N VAL A 7 21.41 -4.11 -23.45
CA VAL A 7 22.87 -3.93 -23.32
C VAL A 7 23.35 -4.34 -21.92
N ALA A 8 22.60 -4.02 -20.87
CA ALA A 8 22.90 -4.44 -19.51
C ALA A 8 22.86 -5.98 -19.35
N LEU A 9 21.85 -6.64 -19.92
CA LEU A 9 21.73 -8.10 -19.90
C LEU A 9 22.89 -8.80 -20.65
N ALA A 10 23.34 -8.20 -21.76
CA ALA A 10 24.47 -8.70 -22.54
C ALA A 10 25.82 -8.47 -21.83
N LEU A 11 25.97 -7.39 -21.06
CA LEU A 11 27.15 -7.11 -20.25
C LEU A 11 27.27 -8.10 -19.08
N VAL A 12 26.16 -8.42 -18.40
CA VAL A 12 26.13 -9.44 -17.34
C VAL A 12 26.46 -10.84 -17.89
N ALA A 13 25.88 -11.21 -19.03
CA ALA A 13 26.21 -12.47 -19.70
C ALA A 13 27.68 -12.56 -20.17
N SER A 14 28.29 -11.42 -20.53
CA SER A 14 29.70 -11.34 -20.91
C SER A 14 30.64 -11.38 -19.70
N ALA A 15 30.22 -10.90 -18.53
CA ALA A 15 31.01 -10.92 -17.30
C ALA A 15 31.15 -12.33 -16.73
N CYS A 16 30.13 -13.19 -16.89
CA CYS A 16 30.18 -14.61 -16.51
C CYS A 16 31.18 -15.45 -17.34
N ALA A 17 31.77 -14.90 -18.40
CA ALA A 17 32.69 -15.60 -19.30
C ALA A 17 34.18 -15.31 -19.02
N ALA A 18 34.52 -14.42 -18.08
CA ALA A 18 35.89 -14.07 -17.73
C ALA A 18 36.23 -14.52 -16.29
N ASP A 19 37.33 -15.26 -16.15
CA ASP A 19 37.76 -15.98 -14.93
C ASP A 19 38.46 -15.09 -13.88
N ASP A 20 38.27 -13.77 -13.95
CA ASP A 20 38.82 -12.82 -12.98
C ASP A 20 37.68 -12.05 -12.29
N SER A 21 37.54 -12.34 -10.99
CA SER A 21 36.79 -11.59 -9.96
C SER A 21 35.25 -11.62 -10.07
N ALA A 22 34.64 -12.55 -9.33
CA ALA A 22 33.20 -12.56 -9.06
C ALA A 22 32.70 -11.25 -8.42
N ALA A 23 33.57 -10.48 -7.76
CA ALA A 23 33.25 -9.16 -7.21
C ALA A 23 33.00 -8.13 -8.32
N ASP A 24 33.80 -8.11 -9.38
CA ASP A 24 33.61 -7.18 -10.51
C ASP A 24 32.33 -7.51 -11.31
N ALA A 25 31.98 -8.80 -11.39
CA ALA A 25 30.72 -9.24 -12.00
C ALA A 25 29.49 -8.85 -11.15
N VAL A 26 29.60 -8.93 -9.82
CA VAL A 26 28.58 -8.47 -8.88
C VAL A 26 28.44 -6.95 -8.94
N ASP A 27 29.54 -6.20 -8.97
CA ASP A 27 29.52 -4.74 -9.09
C ASP A 27 28.91 -4.26 -10.42
N ALA A 28 29.20 -4.96 -11.51
CA ALA A 28 28.60 -4.68 -12.82
C ALA A 28 27.08 -5.00 -12.86
N ALA A 29 26.66 -6.09 -12.20
CA ALA A 29 25.25 -6.42 -12.05
C ALA A 29 24.52 -5.41 -11.15
N ASN A 30 25.15 -4.99 -10.05
CA ASN A 30 24.63 -3.97 -9.14
C ASN A 30 24.41 -2.63 -9.83
N ALA A 31 25.38 -2.18 -10.63
CA ALA A 31 25.25 -0.95 -11.41
C ALA A 31 24.13 -1.04 -12.46
N ALA A 32 23.91 -2.23 -13.05
CA ALA A 32 22.84 -2.47 -14.01
C ALA A 32 21.45 -2.49 -13.36
N VAL A 33 21.30 -3.09 -12.18
CA VAL A 33 20.04 -3.11 -11.40
C VAL A 33 19.67 -1.71 -10.94
N ALA A 34 20.60 -0.98 -10.32
CA ALA A 34 20.37 0.38 -9.85
C ALA A 34 19.96 1.33 -11.01
N GLY A 35 20.57 1.17 -12.19
CA GLY A 35 20.18 1.93 -13.39
C GLY A 35 18.77 1.59 -13.89
N ALA A 36 18.36 0.33 -13.77
CA ALA A 36 17.01 -0.10 -14.14
C ALA A 36 15.96 0.38 -13.12
N GLU A 37 16.27 0.35 -11.82
CA GLU A 37 15.41 0.83 -10.74
C GLU A 37 15.17 2.34 -10.82
N ALA A 38 16.21 3.13 -11.10
CA ALA A 38 16.07 4.56 -11.38
C ALA A 38 15.14 4.84 -12.57
N THR A 39 15.28 4.05 -13.64
CA THR A 39 14.42 4.15 -14.83
C THR A 39 12.97 3.79 -14.51
N ILE A 40 12.74 2.81 -13.62
CA ILE A 40 11.39 2.45 -13.14
C ILE A 40 10.79 3.56 -12.29
N GLY A 41 11.59 4.21 -11.43
CA GLY A 41 11.16 5.38 -10.65
C GLY A 41 10.71 6.53 -11.54
N GLU A 42 11.47 6.84 -12.59
CA GLU A 42 11.11 7.83 -13.60
C GLU A 42 9.81 7.46 -14.34
N ALA A 43 9.66 6.19 -14.73
CA ALA A 43 8.44 5.70 -15.39
C ALA A 43 7.21 5.73 -14.46
N ARG A 44 7.36 5.43 -13.16
CA ARG A 44 6.29 5.54 -12.16
C ARG A 44 5.88 7.00 -11.92
N GLY A 45 6.86 7.91 -11.84
CA GLY A 45 6.59 9.34 -11.77
C GLY A 45 5.81 9.82 -12.99
N ALA A 46 6.24 9.42 -14.20
CA ALA A 46 5.54 9.75 -15.43
C ALA A 46 4.12 9.15 -15.49
N ALA A 47 3.91 7.93 -14.97
CA ALA A 47 2.59 7.31 -14.88
C ALA A 47 1.68 8.02 -13.86
N ALA A 48 2.22 8.46 -12.72
CA ALA A 48 1.49 9.24 -11.73
C ALA A 48 1.11 10.63 -12.27
N ASP A 49 2.02 11.29 -12.98
CA ASP A 49 1.77 12.56 -13.66
C ASP A 49 0.71 12.41 -14.77
N ALA A 50 0.76 11.31 -15.53
CA ALA A 50 -0.23 11.00 -16.56
C ALA A 50 -1.62 10.68 -15.96
N ALA A 51 -1.68 9.93 -14.86
CA ALA A 51 -2.92 9.66 -14.14
C ALA A 51 -3.53 10.93 -13.53
N SER A 52 -2.68 11.80 -12.96
CA SER A 52 -3.08 13.13 -12.47
C SER A 52 -3.61 14.02 -13.61
N ALA A 53 -2.94 14.01 -14.77
CA ALA A 53 -3.39 14.72 -15.96
C ALA A 53 -4.71 14.15 -16.50
N ALA A 54 -4.90 12.82 -16.48
CA ALA A 54 -6.14 12.15 -16.87
C ALA A 54 -7.30 12.50 -15.93
N SER A 55 -7.06 12.54 -14.60
CA SER A 55 -8.06 12.98 -13.62
C SER A 55 -8.45 14.44 -13.82
N SER A 56 -7.48 15.31 -14.11
CA SER A 56 -7.69 16.74 -14.38
C SER A 56 -8.45 16.95 -15.69
N ALA A 57 -8.13 16.16 -16.72
CA ALA A 57 -8.82 16.17 -18.01
C ALA A 57 -10.27 15.63 -17.89
N SER A 58 -10.48 14.58 -17.09
CA SER A 58 -11.80 14.05 -16.76
C SER A 58 -12.66 15.10 -16.05
N ALA A 59 -12.10 15.76 -15.02
CA ALA A 59 -12.79 16.85 -14.33
C ALA A 59 -13.13 18.03 -15.27
N ALA A 60 -12.23 18.38 -16.19
CA ALA A 60 -12.47 19.39 -17.21
C ALA A 60 -13.57 18.95 -18.22
N ALA A 61 -13.60 17.68 -18.60
CA ALA A 61 -14.64 17.12 -19.47
C ALA A 61 -16.01 17.15 -18.80
N THR A 62 -16.11 16.75 -17.54
CA THR A 62 -17.36 16.82 -16.74
C THR A 62 -17.84 18.27 -16.59
N ALA A 63 -16.94 19.21 -16.33
CA ALA A 63 -17.27 20.63 -16.28
C ALA A 63 -17.76 21.18 -17.63
N ALA A 64 -17.13 20.76 -18.74
CA ALA A 64 -17.54 21.13 -20.10
C ALA A 64 -18.90 20.53 -20.46
N GLN A 65 -19.18 19.30 -20.03
CA GLN A 65 -20.45 18.61 -20.27
C GLN A 65 -21.60 19.28 -19.49
N ALA A 66 -21.35 19.70 -18.24
CA ALA A 66 -22.29 20.49 -17.45
C ALA A 66 -22.55 21.87 -18.09
N ALA A 67 -21.51 22.54 -18.60
CA ALA A 67 -21.64 23.81 -19.31
C ALA A 67 -22.42 23.66 -20.63
N ALA A 68 -22.20 22.57 -21.38
CA ALA A 68 -22.93 22.26 -22.61
C ALA A 68 -24.41 21.98 -22.35
N ALA A 69 -24.74 21.22 -21.30
CA ALA A 69 -26.12 20.97 -20.88
C ALA A 69 -26.83 22.27 -20.44
N GLN A 70 -26.12 23.14 -19.72
CA GLN A 70 -26.63 24.46 -19.32
C GLN A 70 -26.82 25.40 -20.52
N ALA A 71 -25.93 25.35 -21.51
CA ALA A 71 -26.05 26.10 -22.76
C ALA A 71 -27.22 25.62 -23.63
N GLN A 72 -27.44 24.29 -23.72
CA GLN A 72 -28.60 23.70 -24.39
C GLN A 72 -29.93 24.11 -23.74
N ALA A 73 -29.97 24.23 -22.41
CA ALA A 73 -31.15 24.69 -21.67
C ALA A 73 -31.49 26.18 -21.92
N THR A 74 -30.56 26.97 -22.47
CA THR A 74 -30.70 28.42 -22.68
C THR A 74 -30.89 28.79 -24.16
N ALA A 75 -31.18 27.81 -25.03
CA ALA A 75 -31.13 27.95 -26.47
C ALA A 75 -32.26 28.81 -27.09
N GLU A 76 -32.12 30.13 -26.99
CA GLU A 76 -32.43 31.03 -28.10
C GLU A 76 -31.21 31.90 -28.39
N GLY A 77 -30.36 31.44 -29.31
CA GLY A 77 -29.51 32.37 -30.07
C GLY A 77 -28.00 32.13 -30.13
N ASN A 78 -27.48 30.91 -29.97
CA ASN A 78 -26.07 30.69 -30.34
C ASN A 78 -25.73 29.25 -30.75
N LEU A 79 -26.20 28.85 -31.93
CA LEU A 79 -25.82 27.59 -32.58
C LEU A 79 -24.29 27.43 -32.71
N GLU A 80 -23.56 28.52 -32.98
CA GLU A 80 -22.09 28.51 -33.04
C GLU A 80 -21.43 28.17 -31.69
N ALA A 81 -22.04 28.56 -30.56
CA ALA A 81 -21.50 28.24 -29.24
C ALA A 81 -21.72 26.78 -28.86
N VAL A 82 -22.83 26.18 -29.30
CA VAL A 82 -23.11 24.74 -29.14
C VAL A 82 -22.12 23.93 -29.97
N GLU A 83 -21.91 24.30 -31.23
CA GLU A 83 -20.97 23.62 -32.13
C GLU A 83 -19.51 23.72 -31.62
N GLN A 84 -19.12 24.87 -31.07
CA GLN A 84 -17.81 25.04 -30.41
C GLN A 84 -17.65 24.20 -29.14
N ALA A 85 -18.71 24.06 -28.33
CA ALA A 85 -18.69 23.23 -27.13
C ALA A 85 -18.64 21.73 -27.47
N GLU A 86 -19.35 21.29 -28.50
CA GLU A 86 -19.31 19.90 -28.99
C GLU A 86 -17.93 19.55 -29.56
N ALA A 87 -17.29 20.47 -30.29
CA ALA A 87 -15.92 20.29 -30.77
C ALA A 87 -14.91 20.21 -29.61
N ALA A 88 -15.03 21.08 -28.60
CA ALA A 88 -14.16 21.04 -27.42
C ALA A 88 -14.34 19.75 -26.60
N LEU A 89 -15.57 19.21 -26.53
CA LEU A 89 -15.83 17.93 -25.88
C LEU A 89 -15.17 16.77 -26.64
N ALA A 90 -15.26 16.76 -27.96
CA ALA A 90 -14.61 15.74 -28.78
C ALA A 90 -13.07 15.76 -28.65
N ASP A 91 -12.48 16.97 -28.63
CA ASP A 91 -11.04 17.14 -28.41
C ASP A 91 -10.61 16.67 -27.01
N ALA A 92 -11.41 16.95 -25.99
CA ALA A 92 -11.16 16.48 -24.62
C ALA A 92 -11.28 14.95 -24.50
N GLN A 93 -12.27 14.34 -25.15
CA GLN A 93 -12.42 12.88 -25.19
C GLN A 93 -11.23 12.20 -25.88
N ALA A 94 -10.76 12.77 -27.00
CA ALA A 94 -9.57 12.27 -27.69
C ALA A 94 -8.30 12.41 -26.83
N ALA A 95 -8.18 13.49 -26.04
CA ALA A 95 -7.07 13.67 -25.11
C ALA A 95 -7.09 12.64 -23.96
N VAL A 96 -8.28 12.28 -23.46
CA VAL A 96 -8.45 11.22 -22.45
C VAL A 96 -8.07 9.85 -23.02
N GLU A 97 -8.54 9.50 -24.23
CA GLU A 97 -8.16 8.25 -24.88
C GLU A 97 -6.64 8.16 -25.11
N ALA A 98 -6.01 9.27 -25.51
CA ALA A 98 -4.56 9.33 -25.68
C ALA A 98 -3.81 9.18 -24.34
N ALA A 99 -4.31 9.77 -23.26
CA ALA A 99 -3.72 9.65 -21.93
C ALA A 99 -3.86 8.23 -21.37
N LEU A 100 -5.00 7.57 -21.58
CA LEU A 100 -5.22 6.17 -21.20
C LEU A 100 -4.28 5.23 -21.96
N ALA A 101 -4.11 5.44 -23.26
CA ALA A 101 -3.16 4.66 -24.07
C ALA A 101 -1.71 4.84 -23.61
N GLN A 102 -1.32 6.06 -23.23
CA GLN A 102 0.00 6.33 -22.65
C GLN A 102 0.18 5.67 -21.27
N ALA A 103 -0.87 5.64 -20.46
CA ALA A 103 -0.85 4.96 -19.16
C ALA A 103 -0.71 3.45 -19.31
N GLU A 104 -1.43 2.83 -20.25
CA GLU A 104 -1.31 1.40 -20.57
C GLU A 104 0.10 1.06 -21.09
N GLU A 105 0.67 1.89 -21.97
CA GLU A 105 2.04 1.70 -22.47
C GLU A 105 3.07 1.81 -21.34
N ALA A 106 2.94 2.81 -20.46
CA ALA A 106 3.81 2.99 -19.30
C ALA A 106 3.69 1.83 -18.29
N GLN A 107 2.48 1.30 -18.08
CA GLN A 107 2.25 0.11 -17.26
C GLN A 107 2.91 -1.14 -17.84
N ALA A 108 2.76 -1.37 -19.15
CA ALA A 108 3.40 -2.48 -19.84
C ALA A 108 4.93 -2.38 -19.80
N GLU A 109 5.47 -1.17 -19.98
CA GLU A 109 6.90 -0.91 -19.85
C GLU A 109 7.40 -1.14 -18.41
N ALA A 110 6.64 -0.72 -17.40
CA ALA A 110 6.95 -0.98 -16.00
C ALA A 110 6.88 -2.48 -15.66
N GLU A 111 5.96 -3.23 -16.27
CA GLU A 111 5.86 -4.68 -16.11
C GLU A 111 7.05 -5.43 -16.71
N VAL A 112 7.46 -5.03 -17.92
CA VAL A 112 8.68 -5.55 -18.56
C VAL A 112 9.92 -5.21 -17.73
N ALA A 113 10.00 -4.00 -17.19
CA ALA A 113 11.09 -3.60 -16.31
C ALA A 113 11.12 -4.41 -15.00
N ARG A 114 9.96 -4.62 -14.35
CA ARG A 114 9.81 -5.52 -13.18
C ARG A 114 10.26 -6.94 -13.49
N HIS A 115 9.86 -7.48 -14.64
CA HIS A 115 10.24 -8.82 -15.08
C HIS A 115 11.76 -8.94 -15.28
N ASN A 116 12.39 -7.90 -15.82
CA ASN A 116 13.84 -7.88 -16.03
C ASN A 116 14.63 -7.69 -14.73
N VAL A 117 14.16 -6.87 -13.78
CA VAL A 117 14.77 -6.76 -12.44
C VAL A 117 14.69 -8.10 -11.71
N LYS A 118 13.53 -8.77 -11.76
CA LYS A 118 13.36 -10.12 -11.23
C LYS A 118 14.33 -11.13 -11.87
N ALA A 119 14.55 -11.03 -13.18
CA ALA A 119 15.50 -11.89 -13.88
C ALA A 119 16.97 -11.62 -13.53
N ILE A 120 17.32 -10.40 -13.11
CA ILE A 120 18.69 -10.00 -12.74
C ILE A 120 18.98 -10.28 -11.26
N ALA A 121 18.03 -10.02 -10.36
CA ALA A 121 18.18 -10.25 -8.92
C ALA A 121 18.05 -11.72 -8.51
N GLY A 122 17.52 -12.59 -9.39
CA GLY A 122 17.02 -13.90 -8.98
C GLY A 122 15.81 -13.78 -8.06
N ASP A 123 15.18 -14.89 -7.71
CA ASP A 123 14.17 -14.89 -6.63
C ASP A 123 14.92 -14.66 -5.31
N TYR A 124 15.00 -13.41 -4.85
CA TYR A 124 15.56 -13.09 -3.53
C TYR A 124 14.79 -13.87 -2.47
N GLU A 125 15.50 -14.73 -1.75
CA GLU A 125 14.95 -15.55 -0.67
C GLU A 125 15.61 -15.09 0.64
N ALA A 126 14.81 -14.59 1.58
CA ALA A 126 15.29 -14.24 2.90
C ALA A 126 15.67 -15.53 3.65
N VAL A 127 16.96 -15.70 3.94
CA VAL A 127 17.46 -16.91 4.61
C VAL A 127 17.88 -16.61 6.04
N ILE A 128 17.11 -17.13 6.99
CA ILE A 128 17.45 -17.11 8.42
C ILE A 128 18.63 -18.05 8.66
N ARG A 129 19.73 -17.47 9.12
CA ARG A 129 20.99 -18.17 9.39
C ARG A 129 21.82 -17.37 10.40
N PRO A 130 22.75 -18.01 11.15
CA PRO A 130 23.69 -17.27 11.96
C PRO A 130 24.45 -16.24 11.10
N ALA A 131 24.49 -14.99 11.57
CA ALA A 131 25.27 -13.94 10.95
C ALA A 131 26.78 -14.26 11.02
N SER A 132 27.53 -13.75 10.05
CA SER A 132 28.99 -13.92 9.97
C SER A 132 29.74 -13.29 11.14
N GLN A 133 29.15 -12.30 11.79
CA GLN A 133 29.60 -11.68 13.02
C GLN A 133 28.40 -11.12 13.80
N GLN A 134 28.64 -10.68 15.04
CA GLN A 134 27.63 -10.03 15.85
C GLN A 134 27.38 -8.61 15.31
N TRP A 135 26.27 -8.45 14.60
CA TRP A 135 25.80 -7.16 14.10
C TRP A 135 24.84 -6.52 15.11
N THR A 136 24.82 -5.19 15.15
CA THR A 136 23.82 -4.40 15.88
C THR A 136 22.90 -3.71 14.90
N ILE A 137 21.60 -4.00 14.94
CA ILE A 137 20.60 -3.40 14.04
C ILE A 137 19.68 -2.47 14.84
N GLY A 138 19.50 -1.25 14.34
CA GLY A 138 18.46 -0.36 14.83
C GLY A 138 17.08 -0.84 14.40
N HIS A 139 16.12 -0.84 15.32
CA HIS A 139 14.69 -1.01 15.05
C HIS A 139 13.98 0.26 15.53
N ALA A 140 13.57 1.12 14.59
CA ALA A 140 12.65 2.23 14.87
C ALA A 140 11.21 1.83 14.51
N ASP A 141 10.39 1.58 15.51
CA ASP A 141 8.97 1.22 15.34
C ASP A 141 8.12 2.47 15.14
N GLY A 142 7.10 2.40 14.27
CA GLY A 142 6.22 3.52 13.95
C GLY A 142 5.36 3.95 15.14
N LEU A 143 4.85 2.98 15.89
CA LEU A 143 4.07 3.16 17.11
C LEU A 143 4.05 1.87 17.91
N ALA A 144 4.76 1.82 19.02
CA ALA A 144 4.77 0.64 19.88
C ALA A 144 3.48 0.49 20.69
N GLY A 145 3.16 -0.75 21.10
CA GLY A 145 2.04 -1.04 21.99
C GLY A 145 0.68 -1.12 21.30
N ILE A 146 0.66 -1.26 19.97
CA ILE A 146 -0.52 -1.69 19.23
C ILE A 146 -0.31 -3.10 18.68
N PRO A 147 -1.36 -3.93 18.53
CA PRO A 147 -1.16 -5.35 18.27
C PRO A 147 -0.38 -5.68 16.99
N PHE A 148 -0.57 -4.88 15.93
CA PHE A 148 0.17 -5.09 14.68
C PHE A 148 1.68 -4.90 14.86
N THR A 149 2.11 -3.79 15.45
CA THR A 149 3.54 -3.45 15.62
C THR A 149 4.20 -4.29 16.70
N ASP A 150 3.47 -4.68 17.74
CA ASP A 150 3.94 -5.64 18.73
C ASP A 150 4.24 -7.00 18.06
N SER A 151 3.35 -7.49 17.19
CA SER A 151 3.59 -8.74 16.42
C SER A 151 4.78 -8.64 15.46
N VAL A 152 4.97 -7.49 14.80
CA VAL A 152 6.15 -7.22 13.94
C VAL A 152 7.42 -7.20 14.78
N THR A 153 7.38 -6.52 15.93
CA THR A 153 8.51 -6.40 16.85
C THR A 153 8.92 -7.74 17.40
N ASP A 154 7.97 -8.54 17.90
CA ASP A 154 8.25 -9.89 18.40
C ASP A 154 8.90 -10.77 17.32
N SER A 155 8.39 -10.70 16.08
CA SER A 155 8.98 -11.41 14.93
C SER A 155 10.42 -10.97 14.65
N ILE A 156 10.70 -9.65 14.67
CA ILE A 156 12.05 -9.11 14.48
C ILE A 156 12.99 -9.62 15.57
N TYR A 157 12.56 -9.59 16.83
CA TYR A 157 13.39 -10.04 17.96
C TYR A 157 13.65 -11.55 17.92
N GLU A 158 12.64 -12.37 17.60
CA GLU A 158 12.80 -13.82 17.45
C GLU A 158 13.84 -14.16 16.38
N VAL A 159 13.75 -13.52 15.21
CA VAL A 159 14.69 -13.78 14.12
C VAL A 159 16.07 -13.19 14.40
N ALA A 160 16.15 -12.02 15.04
CA ALA A 160 17.43 -11.44 15.46
C ALA A 160 18.18 -12.36 16.44
N ASP A 161 17.50 -12.91 17.46
CA ASP A 161 18.09 -13.88 18.40
C ASP A 161 18.58 -15.14 17.66
N ALA A 162 17.77 -15.68 16.75
CA ALA A 162 18.14 -16.85 15.95
C ALA A 162 19.35 -16.60 15.03
N MET A 163 19.58 -15.37 14.60
CA MET A 163 20.69 -14.97 13.74
C MET A 163 21.91 -14.45 14.52
N GLY A 164 21.81 -14.25 15.84
CA GLY A 164 22.89 -13.69 16.67
C GLY A 164 23.11 -12.19 16.44
N VAL A 165 22.02 -11.45 16.23
CA VAL A 165 21.98 -10.00 15.99
C VAL A 165 21.46 -9.28 17.23
N ASP A 166 22.13 -8.20 17.64
CA ASP A 166 21.65 -7.32 18.69
C ASP A 166 20.69 -6.25 18.13
N ILE A 167 19.65 -5.90 18.88
CA ILE A 167 18.66 -4.90 18.47
C ILE A 167 18.73 -3.65 19.36
N ILE A 168 18.82 -2.48 18.73
CA ILE A 168 18.59 -1.19 19.37
C ILE A 168 17.17 -0.75 19.04
N PHE A 169 16.25 -0.84 20.00
CA PHE A 169 14.87 -0.46 19.80
C PHE A 169 14.59 1.01 20.14
N CYS A 170 13.75 1.66 19.32
CA CYS A 170 13.17 2.95 19.62
C CYS A 170 11.73 3.02 19.11
N ASP A 171 10.83 3.54 19.94
CA ASP A 171 9.43 3.78 19.58
C ASP A 171 9.28 5.24 19.11
N ASN A 172 8.96 5.41 17.82
CA ASN A 172 8.67 6.72 17.24
C ASN A 172 7.39 7.34 17.83
N ALA A 173 6.52 6.51 18.43
CA ALA A 173 5.28 6.88 19.10
C ALA A 173 4.32 7.71 18.23
N TYR A 174 4.36 7.51 16.91
CA TYR A 174 3.62 8.30 15.93
C TYR A 174 3.79 9.81 16.12
N ASP A 175 4.99 10.25 16.50
CA ASP A 175 5.32 11.65 16.78
C ASP A 175 6.54 12.11 15.99
N GLN A 176 6.42 13.25 15.32
CA GLN A 176 7.47 13.76 14.41
C GLN A 176 8.81 14.02 15.11
N GLU A 177 8.79 14.64 16.30
CA GLU A 177 10.01 14.97 17.03
C GLU A 177 10.70 13.69 17.49
N LYS A 178 9.92 12.76 18.04
CA LYS A 178 10.42 11.44 18.45
C LYS A 178 10.95 10.61 17.29
N THR A 179 10.32 10.60 16.11
CA THR A 179 10.84 9.87 14.94
C THR A 179 12.25 10.34 14.58
N VAL A 180 12.48 11.66 14.62
CA VAL A 180 13.81 12.23 14.38
C VAL A 180 14.79 11.88 15.52
N ASP A 181 14.34 11.96 16.78
CA ASP A 181 15.16 11.59 17.94
C ASP A 181 15.56 10.11 17.90
N CYS A 182 14.65 9.21 17.54
CA CYS A 182 14.90 7.77 17.39
C CYS A 182 15.93 7.50 16.28
N ALA A 183 15.79 8.15 15.12
CA ALA A 183 16.76 8.01 14.04
C ALA A 183 18.15 8.46 14.47
N ASN A 184 18.26 9.61 15.13
CA ASN A 184 19.53 10.11 15.67
C ASN A 184 20.08 9.22 16.78
N LEU A 185 19.23 8.65 17.63
CA LEU A 185 19.62 7.72 18.70
C LEU A 185 20.25 6.45 18.13
N ILE A 186 19.64 5.86 17.10
CA ILE A 186 20.14 4.66 16.43
C ILE A 186 21.52 4.93 15.81
N VAL A 187 21.68 6.05 15.11
CA VAL A 187 22.98 6.47 14.57
C VAL A 187 24.01 6.71 15.68
N ALA A 188 23.62 7.41 16.75
CA ALA A 188 24.52 7.73 17.86
C ALA A 188 24.94 6.51 18.68
N GLN A 189 24.16 5.44 18.66
CA GLN A 189 24.49 4.15 19.27
C GLN A 189 25.28 3.23 18.34
N GLU A 190 25.75 3.73 17.20
CA GLU A 190 26.63 3.02 16.27
C GLU A 190 26.01 1.71 15.75
N ALA A 191 24.71 1.73 15.44
CA ALA A 191 24.08 0.62 14.73
C ALA A 191 24.80 0.36 13.39
N ASP A 192 24.86 -0.90 12.97
CA ASP A 192 25.47 -1.30 11.70
C ASP A 192 24.47 -1.14 10.53
N GLY A 193 23.17 -1.34 10.79
CA GLY A 193 22.07 -1.18 9.83
C GLY A 193 20.75 -0.87 10.55
N VAL A 194 19.68 -0.60 9.79
CA VAL A 194 18.40 -0.18 10.37
C VAL A 194 17.18 -0.80 9.68
N ILE A 195 16.23 -1.23 10.51
CA ILE A 195 14.85 -1.59 10.18
C ILE A 195 13.96 -0.48 10.74
N PHE A 196 13.09 0.13 9.94
CA PHE A 196 12.25 1.21 10.46
C PHE A 196 10.87 1.33 9.80
N ALA A 197 9.88 1.75 10.57
CA ALA A 197 8.63 2.30 10.07
C ALA A 197 8.57 3.80 10.39
N ASN A 198 8.08 4.58 9.44
CA ASN A 198 7.82 6.01 9.62
C ASN A 198 6.42 6.33 9.10
N TRP A 199 5.56 6.72 10.02
CA TRP A 199 4.16 7.03 9.72
C TRP A 199 3.89 8.53 9.65
N ILE A 200 4.94 9.37 9.79
CA ILE A 200 4.80 10.81 9.73
C ILE A 200 4.85 11.26 8.28
N ALA A 201 3.67 11.54 7.73
CA ALA A 201 3.49 12.03 6.37
C ALA A 201 4.47 13.17 6.01
N GLY A 202 5.13 13.05 4.85
CA GLY A 202 6.01 14.09 4.32
C GLY A 202 7.38 14.18 4.98
N THR A 203 7.76 13.19 5.79
CA THR A 203 9.09 13.11 6.42
C THR A 203 9.96 12.00 5.85
N GLU A 204 9.52 11.33 4.78
CA GLU A 204 10.16 10.14 4.24
C GLU A 204 11.62 10.41 3.82
N GLU A 205 11.86 11.50 3.08
CA GLU A 205 13.21 11.91 2.68
C GLU A 205 14.06 12.34 3.88
N LEU A 206 13.46 13.02 4.86
CA LEU A 206 14.15 13.48 6.07
C LEU A 206 14.67 12.28 6.90
N ILE A 207 13.79 11.32 7.18
CA ILE A 207 14.14 10.17 8.04
C ILE A 207 15.11 9.24 7.32
N ALA A 208 14.88 8.94 6.04
CA ALA A 208 15.81 8.13 5.25
C ALA A 208 17.19 8.80 5.16
N GLY A 209 17.22 10.11 4.93
CA GLY A 209 18.45 10.90 4.84
C GLY A 209 19.34 10.78 6.07
N ILE A 210 18.78 10.74 7.29
CA ILE A 210 19.56 10.56 8.53
C ILE A 210 20.35 9.24 8.51
N TYR A 211 19.72 8.15 8.09
CA TYR A 211 20.38 6.84 8.02
C TYR A 211 21.38 6.73 6.87
N ILE A 212 21.01 7.27 5.70
CA ILE A 212 21.85 7.26 4.49
C ILE A 212 23.12 8.10 4.71
N ASP A 213 23.00 9.29 5.28
CA ASP A 213 24.14 10.18 5.58
C ASP A 213 25.09 9.54 6.62
N ALA A 214 24.56 8.70 7.50
CA ALA A 214 25.34 7.89 8.44
C ALA A 214 25.96 6.63 7.81
N GLY A 215 25.61 6.30 6.57
CA GLY A 215 26.12 5.13 5.85
C GLY A 215 25.49 3.80 6.27
N LEU A 216 24.31 3.83 6.90
CA LEU A 216 23.62 2.62 7.35
C LEU A 216 22.81 1.98 6.21
N PRO A 217 22.98 0.68 5.94
CA PRO A 217 22.00 -0.07 5.16
C PRO A 217 20.65 -0.01 5.85
N CYS A 218 19.64 0.46 5.13
CA CYS A 218 18.32 0.71 5.67
C CYS A 218 17.24 -0.05 4.90
N ILE A 219 16.32 -0.68 5.65
CA ILE A 219 15.09 -1.22 5.12
C ILE A 219 13.91 -0.63 5.90
N THR A 220 12.95 -0.09 5.16
CA THR A 220 11.69 0.40 5.72
C THR A 220 10.60 -0.65 5.60
N TRP A 221 9.68 -0.68 6.56
CA TRP A 221 8.42 -1.41 6.45
C TRP A 221 7.23 -0.46 6.53
N ASP A 222 6.14 -0.84 5.85
CA ASP A 222 4.86 -0.11 5.71
C ASP A 222 4.81 1.03 4.68
N GLY A 223 5.94 1.55 4.19
CA GLY A 223 5.92 2.53 3.08
C GLY A 223 7.30 2.87 2.51
N PRO A 224 7.38 3.28 1.22
CA PRO A 224 8.66 3.55 0.56
C PRO A 224 9.36 4.78 1.12
N HIS A 225 10.68 4.68 1.28
CA HIS A 225 11.57 5.76 1.74
C HIS A 225 12.73 5.92 0.75
N PRO A 226 12.95 7.10 0.16
CA PRO A 226 13.98 7.28 -0.87
C PRO A 226 15.36 6.83 -0.40
N GLY A 227 16.00 5.94 -1.17
CA GLY A 227 17.35 5.44 -0.90
C GLY A 227 17.43 4.26 0.09
N CYS A 228 16.32 3.85 0.70
CA CYS A 228 16.24 2.64 1.51
C CYS A 228 15.51 1.51 0.77
N LYS A 229 15.81 0.26 1.12
CA LYS A 229 15.03 -0.90 0.69
C LYS A 229 13.65 -0.84 1.33
N ASN A 230 12.63 -1.40 0.68
CA ASN A 230 11.25 -1.39 1.18
C ASN A 230 10.71 -2.82 1.33
N PHE A 231 10.04 -3.09 2.44
CA PHE A 231 9.33 -4.33 2.69
C PHE A 231 7.86 -4.03 3.00
N GLY A 232 6.97 -4.81 2.39
CA GLY A 232 5.56 -4.74 2.71
C GLY A 232 4.68 -5.19 1.55
N PRO A 233 3.39 -5.43 1.83
CA PRO A 233 2.44 -5.88 0.83
C PRO A 233 2.31 -4.86 -0.31
N ASP A 234 1.70 -5.30 -1.41
CA ASP A 234 1.16 -4.35 -2.37
C ASP A 234 -0.15 -3.79 -1.85
N ASN A 235 -0.12 -2.53 -1.39
CA ASN A 235 -1.25 -1.90 -0.71
C ASN A 235 -2.48 -1.76 -1.60
N PHE A 236 -2.29 -1.48 -2.89
CA PHE A 236 -3.40 -1.41 -3.85
C PHE A 236 -3.99 -2.80 -4.07
N GLU A 237 -3.16 -3.79 -4.45
CA GLU A 237 -3.66 -5.14 -4.76
C GLU A 237 -4.26 -5.85 -3.54
N ALA A 238 -3.66 -5.68 -2.35
CA ALA A 238 -4.24 -6.22 -1.12
C ALA A 238 -5.60 -5.59 -0.80
N SER A 239 -5.78 -4.30 -1.11
CA SER A 239 -7.06 -3.62 -0.91
C SER A 239 -8.08 -4.00 -1.98
N VAL A 240 -7.64 -4.26 -3.21
CA VAL A 240 -8.48 -4.88 -4.26
C VAL A 240 -9.04 -6.21 -3.75
N GLU A 241 -8.22 -7.04 -3.09
CA GLU A 241 -8.70 -8.30 -2.51
C GLU A 241 -9.76 -8.08 -1.41
N ALA A 242 -9.56 -7.09 -0.54
CA ALA A 242 -10.58 -6.71 0.46
C ALA A 242 -11.88 -6.26 -0.21
N GLY A 243 -11.79 -5.43 -1.26
CA GLY A 243 -12.94 -4.97 -2.04
C GLY A 243 -13.67 -6.11 -2.76
N ARG A 244 -12.93 -7.05 -3.38
CA ARG A 244 -13.50 -8.25 -4.01
C ARG A 244 -14.25 -9.10 -3.01
N TYR A 245 -13.70 -9.27 -1.80
CA TYR A 245 -14.37 -10.00 -0.74
C TYR A 245 -15.69 -9.33 -0.34
N LEU A 246 -15.70 -8.00 -0.16
CA LEU A 246 -16.92 -7.24 0.14
C LEU A 246 -17.97 -7.34 -0.97
N ALA A 247 -17.56 -7.22 -2.24
CA ALA A 247 -18.44 -7.40 -3.39
C ALA A 247 -19.05 -8.81 -3.44
N GLY A 248 -18.22 -9.84 -3.25
CA GLY A 248 -18.67 -11.24 -3.19
C GLY A 248 -19.69 -11.45 -2.08
N PHE A 249 -19.41 -10.93 -0.87
CA PHE A 249 -20.35 -10.98 0.25
C PHE A 249 -21.69 -10.33 -0.10
N ALA A 250 -21.69 -9.11 -0.64
CA ALA A 250 -22.91 -8.39 -1.02
C ALA A 250 -23.74 -9.16 -2.06
N GLN A 251 -23.08 -9.76 -3.06
CA GLN A 251 -23.72 -10.60 -4.06
C GLN A 251 -24.35 -11.86 -3.45
N GLU A 252 -23.64 -12.54 -2.55
CA GLU A 252 -24.15 -13.73 -1.85
C GLU A 252 -25.39 -13.42 -1.00
N GLN A 253 -25.42 -12.24 -0.38
CA GLN A 253 -26.60 -11.75 0.35
C GLN A 253 -27.73 -11.26 -0.56
N GLY A 254 -27.49 -11.16 -1.88
CA GLY A 254 -28.47 -10.66 -2.85
C GLY A 254 -28.78 -9.18 -2.71
N TRP A 255 -27.80 -8.38 -2.28
CA TRP A 255 -27.93 -6.92 -2.19
C TRP A 255 -27.98 -6.28 -3.58
N ASP A 256 -28.71 -5.17 -3.70
CA ASP A 256 -28.75 -4.35 -4.90
C ASP A 256 -27.61 -3.32 -4.86
N PRO A 257 -26.67 -3.30 -5.83
CA PRO A 257 -25.64 -2.28 -5.90
C PRO A 257 -26.19 -0.84 -5.89
N ALA A 258 -27.35 -0.60 -6.50
CA ALA A 258 -27.96 0.72 -6.57
C ALA A 258 -28.51 1.22 -5.22
N GLU A 259 -28.67 0.32 -4.24
CA GLU A 259 -29.18 0.63 -2.91
C GLU A 259 -28.17 0.29 -1.80
N THR A 260 -26.90 0.11 -2.17
CA THR A 260 -25.81 -0.19 -1.25
C THR A 260 -24.85 0.99 -1.19
N GLU A 261 -24.46 1.35 0.02
CA GLU A 261 -23.45 2.37 0.30
C GLU A 261 -22.07 1.72 0.47
N LEU A 262 -21.01 2.41 0.05
CA LEU A 262 -19.62 2.04 0.35
C LEU A 262 -18.96 3.13 1.17
N VAL A 263 -18.65 2.84 2.43
CA VAL A 263 -17.90 3.71 3.33
C VAL A 263 -16.42 3.32 3.32
N VAL A 264 -15.53 4.24 2.96
CA VAL A 264 -14.09 3.96 2.85
C VAL A 264 -13.34 4.78 3.91
N ILE A 265 -12.82 4.10 4.93
CA ILE A 265 -12.08 4.71 6.03
C ILE A 265 -10.59 4.67 5.74
N TRP A 266 -9.98 5.86 5.60
CA TRP A 266 -8.58 6.04 5.22
C TRP A 266 -7.97 7.28 5.90
N THR A 267 -6.65 7.43 5.85
CA THR A 267 -5.94 8.61 6.36
C THR A 267 -5.31 9.41 5.21
N GLN A 268 -5.32 10.74 5.34
CA GLN A 268 -4.74 11.63 4.34
C GLN A 268 -3.24 11.85 4.57
N GLY A 269 -2.52 12.15 3.50
CA GLY A 269 -1.13 12.61 3.57
C GLY A 269 -0.06 11.51 3.52
N VAL A 270 -0.43 10.24 3.74
CA VAL A 270 0.48 9.09 3.59
C VAL A 270 0.17 8.37 2.28
N GLN A 271 1.15 8.21 1.39
CA GLN A 271 0.94 7.70 0.02
C GLN A 271 0.21 6.35 0.01
N VAL A 272 0.67 5.39 0.83
CA VAL A 272 0.12 4.02 0.87
C VAL A 272 -1.36 3.99 1.27
N MET A 273 -1.85 5.01 1.97
CA MET A 273 -3.24 5.09 2.43
C MET A 273 -4.19 5.47 1.29
N GLY A 274 -3.71 6.30 0.34
CA GLY A 274 -4.42 6.55 -0.91
C GLY A 274 -4.51 5.30 -1.78
N GLU A 275 -3.42 4.52 -1.88
CA GLU A 275 -3.41 3.24 -2.60
C GLU A 275 -4.42 2.25 -2.00
N ARG A 276 -4.52 2.19 -0.67
CA ARG A 276 -5.51 1.35 0.02
C ARG A 276 -6.95 1.76 -0.29
N ARG A 277 -7.24 3.06 -0.19
CA ARG A 277 -8.56 3.63 -0.53
C ARG A 277 -8.95 3.27 -1.97
N ASP A 278 -8.08 3.53 -2.93
CA ASP A 278 -8.37 3.35 -4.35
C ASP A 278 -8.49 1.87 -4.71
N GLY A 279 -7.64 1.01 -4.14
CA GLY A 279 -7.69 -0.43 -4.35
C GLY A 279 -8.99 -1.05 -3.81
N ALA A 280 -9.43 -0.66 -2.61
CA ALA A 280 -10.69 -1.14 -2.04
C ALA A 280 -11.90 -0.78 -2.91
N ILE A 281 -11.96 0.47 -3.39
CA ILE A 281 -13.01 0.93 -4.31
C ILE A 281 -12.97 0.12 -5.61
N ALA A 282 -11.79 -0.01 -6.22
CA ALA A 282 -11.63 -0.77 -7.45
C ALA A 282 -12.11 -2.23 -7.28
N GLY A 283 -11.69 -2.91 -6.21
CA GLY A 283 -12.06 -4.29 -5.93
C GLY A 283 -13.57 -4.50 -5.74
N VAL A 284 -14.26 -3.56 -5.10
CA VAL A 284 -15.74 -3.61 -4.99
C VAL A 284 -16.38 -3.46 -6.38
N LEU A 285 -15.97 -2.43 -7.11
CA LEU A 285 -16.60 -2.05 -8.39
C LEU A 285 -16.36 -3.05 -9.53
N GLU A 286 -15.34 -3.92 -9.42
CA GLU A 286 -15.08 -4.99 -10.40
C GLU A 286 -16.30 -5.89 -10.66
N SER A 287 -17.08 -6.17 -9.61
CA SER A 287 -18.23 -7.09 -9.71
C SER A 287 -19.49 -6.60 -9.02
N PHE A 288 -19.42 -5.52 -8.24
CA PHE A 288 -20.54 -4.93 -7.54
C PHE A 288 -20.57 -3.41 -7.79
N PRO A 289 -21.13 -2.97 -8.95
CA PRO A 289 -21.01 -1.58 -9.43
C PRO A 289 -21.93 -0.63 -8.66
N ILE A 290 -21.48 -0.21 -7.48
CA ILE A 290 -22.13 0.82 -6.65
C ILE A 290 -22.09 2.17 -7.39
N PRO A 291 -23.19 2.95 -7.44
CA PRO A 291 -23.19 4.31 -7.98
C PRO A 291 -22.17 5.21 -7.28
N GLU A 292 -21.54 6.13 -8.01
CA GLU A 292 -20.49 7.01 -7.47
C GLU A 292 -21.00 7.85 -6.28
N GLU A 293 -22.25 8.29 -6.33
CA GLU A 293 -22.91 9.04 -5.25
C GLU A 293 -23.06 8.26 -3.94
N ASN A 294 -22.94 6.94 -3.97
CA ASN A 294 -23.02 6.05 -2.82
C ASN A 294 -21.63 5.63 -2.29
N ILE A 295 -20.55 6.20 -2.84
CA ILE A 295 -19.16 5.94 -2.41
C ILE A 295 -18.66 7.11 -1.55
N HIS A 296 -18.51 6.85 -0.26
CA HIS A 296 -18.17 7.83 0.76
C HIS A 296 -16.68 7.74 1.11
N VAL A 297 -15.87 8.60 0.47
CA VAL A 297 -14.42 8.76 0.72
C VAL A 297 -14.09 10.04 1.49
N ASP A 298 -15.10 10.84 1.80
CA ASP A 298 -15.05 12.10 2.54
C ASP A 298 -15.02 11.90 4.07
N ILE A 299 -14.81 10.65 4.49
CA ILE A 299 -14.61 10.26 5.89
C ILE A 299 -13.12 9.87 6.11
N PRO A 300 -12.14 10.74 5.78
CA PRO A 300 -10.80 10.52 6.26
C PRO A 300 -10.75 10.76 7.77
N HIS A 301 -9.81 10.09 8.40
CA HIS A 301 -9.66 10.12 9.85
C HIS A 301 -8.23 10.57 10.21
N ALA A 302 -8.04 11.19 11.37
CA ALA A 302 -6.76 11.79 11.78
C ALA A 302 -6.07 11.02 12.90
N ALA A 303 -6.84 10.30 13.73
CA ALA A 303 -6.34 9.48 14.84
C ALA A 303 -7.15 8.19 14.95
N LEU A 304 -6.56 7.08 15.39
CA LEU A 304 -7.27 5.78 15.42
C LEU A 304 -8.62 5.82 16.15
N ASP A 305 -8.76 6.66 17.17
CA ASP A 305 -9.94 6.75 18.04
C ASP A 305 -11.10 7.61 17.48
N ASP A 306 -10.92 8.30 16.35
CA ASP A 306 -11.96 9.14 15.74
C ASP A 306 -12.84 8.39 14.71
N VAL A 307 -12.49 7.15 14.34
CA VAL A 307 -13.23 6.37 13.34
C VAL A 307 -14.66 6.07 13.82
N PHE A 308 -14.81 5.60 15.06
CA PHE A 308 -16.11 5.25 15.63
C PHE A 308 -17.11 6.44 15.60
N PRO A 309 -16.78 7.64 16.12
CA PRO A 309 -17.69 8.78 16.03
C PRO A 309 -17.93 9.24 14.58
N LEU A 310 -16.93 9.21 13.70
CA LEU A 310 -17.10 9.58 12.28
C LEU A 310 -18.11 8.68 11.55
N VAL A 311 -18.00 7.35 11.75
CA VAL A 311 -18.95 6.39 11.16
C VAL A 311 -20.34 6.52 11.80
N THR A 312 -20.40 6.83 13.09
CA THR A 312 -21.68 7.10 13.79
C THR A 312 -22.39 8.34 13.21
N ASP A 313 -21.63 9.40 12.91
CA ASP A 313 -22.16 10.62 12.29
C ASP A 313 -22.66 10.33 10.88
N TRP A 314 -21.89 9.58 10.07
CA TRP A 314 -22.34 9.14 8.75
C TRP A 314 -23.62 8.30 8.84
N ALA A 315 -23.69 7.35 9.75
CA ALA A 315 -24.87 6.50 9.93
C ALA A 315 -26.11 7.30 10.38
N THR A 316 -25.91 8.34 11.21
CA THR A 316 -26.97 9.26 11.64
C THR A 316 -27.46 10.13 10.48
N ALA A 317 -26.57 10.54 9.58
CA ALA A 317 -26.90 11.29 8.38
C ALA A 317 -27.61 10.42 7.31
N ASN A 318 -27.38 9.10 7.34
CA ASN A 318 -27.90 8.14 6.36
C ASN A 318 -28.79 7.06 7.02
N PRO A 319 -29.87 7.43 7.75
CA PRO A 319 -30.68 6.46 8.51
C PRO A 319 -31.46 5.50 7.60
N ASP A 320 -31.69 5.88 6.34
CA ASP A 320 -32.44 5.11 5.35
C ASP A 320 -31.55 4.27 4.42
N ALA A 321 -30.21 4.34 4.56
CA ALA A 321 -29.29 3.49 3.81
C ALA A 321 -29.68 2.02 4.02
N LYS A 322 -29.81 1.23 2.95
CA LYS A 322 -30.34 -0.15 3.08
C LYS A 322 -29.25 -1.12 3.49
N ASN A 323 -28.17 -1.15 2.72
CA ASN A 323 -27.00 -1.99 2.96
C ASN A 323 -25.73 -1.14 2.95
N VAL A 324 -24.73 -1.55 3.73
CA VAL A 324 -23.47 -0.81 3.86
C VAL A 324 -22.29 -1.75 3.73
N LEU A 325 -21.44 -1.52 2.75
CA LEU A 325 -20.08 -2.03 2.74
C LEU A 325 -19.18 -1.01 3.41
N CYS A 326 -18.26 -1.47 4.26
CA CYS A 326 -17.22 -0.61 4.81
C CYS A 326 -15.84 -1.21 4.59
N PHE A 327 -14.88 -0.38 4.22
CA PHE A 327 -13.48 -0.73 4.17
C PHE A 327 -12.70 0.06 5.21
N GLY A 328 -11.93 -0.63 6.06
CA GLY A 328 -10.93 -0.02 6.94
C GLY A 328 -9.53 -0.20 6.38
N HIS A 329 -8.77 0.89 6.15
CA HIS A 329 -7.38 0.82 5.66
C HIS A 329 -6.41 0.07 6.60
N SER A 330 -6.83 -0.21 7.84
CA SER A 330 -6.19 -1.14 8.78
C SER A 330 -7.27 -1.76 9.67
N ASP A 331 -6.89 -2.77 10.46
CA ASP A 331 -7.84 -3.56 11.26
C ASP A 331 -8.58 -2.77 12.34
N GLN A 332 -7.89 -1.97 13.17
CA GLN A 332 -8.56 -1.16 14.20
C GLN A 332 -9.66 -0.24 13.60
N PRO A 333 -9.39 0.59 12.57
CA PRO A 333 -10.43 1.32 11.85
C PRO A 333 -11.55 0.46 11.25
N GLY A 334 -11.22 -0.74 10.75
CA GLY A 334 -12.22 -1.68 10.25
C GLY A 334 -13.15 -2.20 11.36
N VAL A 335 -12.58 -2.60 12.49
CA VAL A 335 -13.32 -3.05 13.67
C VAL A 335 -14.18 -1.92 14.23
N ASP A 336 -13.66 -0.69 14.32
CA ASP A 336 -14.42 0.47 14.78
C ASP A 336 -15.56 0.83 13.83
N CYS A 337 -15.36 0.72 12.51
CA CYS A 337 -16.44 0.88 11.53
C CYS A 337 -17.53 -0.17 11.73
N ALA A 338 -17.17 -1.44 11.92
CA ALA A 338 -18.13 -2.51 12.18
C ALA A 338 -18.95 -2.23 13.45
N LEU A 339 -18.30 -1.90 14.56
CA LEU A 339 -18.97 -1.60 15.82
C LEU A 339 -19.91 -0.39 15.73
N ALA A 340 -19.49 0.67 15.03
CA ALA A 340 -20.32 1.86 14.84
C ALA A 340 -21.58 1.56 13.99
N LEU A 341 -21.42 0.80 12.89
CA LEU A 341 -22.54 0.37 12.05
C LEU A 341 -23.50 -0.54 12.82
N GLU A 342 -22.99 -1.48 13.61
CA GLU A 342 -23.80 -2.34 14.47
C GLU A 342 -24.62 -1.52 15.47
N GLN A 343 -23.99 -0.56 16.15
CA GLN A 343 -24.66 0.31 17.11
C GLN A 343 -25.72 1.20 16.45
N ALA A 344 -25.49 1.60 15.20
CA ALA A 344 -26.46 2.35 14.40
C ALA A 344 -27.59 1.46 13.79
N GLY A 345 -27.60 0.15 14.09
CA GLY A 345 -28.67 -0.76 13.65
C GLY A 345 -28.48 -1.29 12.23
N PHE A 346 -27.24 -1.36 11.75
CA PHE A 346 -26.88 -1.99 10.48
C PHE A 346 -26.43 -3.45 10.62
N LEU A 347 -26.45 -4.04 11.82
CA LEU A 347 -26.17 -5.47 11.98
C LEU A 347 -27.10 -6.32 11.07
N GLY A 348 -26.51 -7.23 10.29
CA GLY A 348 -27.21 -8.05 9.29
C GLY A 348 -27.44 -7.37 7.93
N ARG A 349 -27.11 -6.08 7.80
CA ARG A 349 -27.16 -5.31 6.54
C ARG A 349 -25.90 -4.44 6.37
N ALA A 350 -24.81 -4.83 7.03
CA ALA A 350 -23.49 -4.27 6.87
C ALA A 350 -22.43 -5.37 6.79
N ALA A 351 -21.39 -5.12 6.01
CA ALA A 351 -20.21 -5.96 5.92
C ALA A 351 -18.96 -5.08 5.89
N VAL A 352 -17.98 -5.42 6.72
CA VAL A 352 -16.74 -4.66 6.87
C VAL A 352 -15.54 -5.56 6.59
N ALA A 353 -14.57 -5.04 5.84
CA ALA A 353 -13.29 -5.70 5.63
C ALA A 353 -12.14 -4.71 5.88
N SER A 354 -10.99 -5.24 6.27
CA SER A 354 -9.79 -4.46 6.57
C SER A 354 -8.51 -5.12 6.10
N LEU A 355 -7.36 -4.58 6.52
CA LEU A 355 -6.03 -5.07 6.19
C LEU A 355 -5.18 -5.20 7.46
N GLY A 356 -4.37 -6.25 7.52
CA GLY A 356 -3.34 -6.45 8.54
C GLY A 356 -3.33 -7.87 9.11
N ALA A 357 -4.47 -8.32 9.59
CA ALA A 357 -4.66 -9.43 10.52
C ALA A 357 -4.01 -9.22 11.91
N SER A 358 -4.20 -8.03 12.50
CA SER A 358 -3.89 -7.75 13.92
C SER A 358 -4.92 -8.37 14.88
N ASP A 359 -4.58 -8.38 16.17
CA ASP A 359 -5.35 -9.11 17.18
C ASP A 359 -6.82 -8.68 17.27
N GLU A 360 -7.15 -7.40 17.12
CA GLU A 360 -8.53 -6.93 17.19
C GLU A 360 -9.41 -7.57 16.10
N ALA A 361 -8.90 -7.68 14.87
CA ALA A 361 -9.59 -8.37 13.78
C ALA A 361 -9.64 -9.88 14.01
N LEU A 362 -8.53 -10.49 14.45
CA LEU A 362 -8.47 -11.92 14.71
C LEU A 362 -9.39 -12.34 15.87
N VAL A 363 -9.51 -11.52 16.91
CA VAL A 363 -10.42 -11.73 18.04
C VAL A 363 -11.87 -11.69 17.56
N ASP A 364 -12.24 -10.70 16.75
CA ASP A 364 -13.60 -10.61 16.19
C ASP A 364 -13.94 -11.86 15.38
N LEU A 365 -13.07 -12.25 14.44
CA LEU A 365 -13.26 -13.40 13.56
C LEU A 365 -13.29 -14.75 14.29
N ARG A 366 -12.62 -14.86 15.46
CA ARG A 366 -12.65 -16.09 16.27
C ARG A 366 -13.85 -16.16 17.21
N GLN A 367 -14.26 -15.04 17.79
CA GLN A 367 -15.14 -15.03 18.95
C GLN A 367 -16.58 -14.64 18.64
N ARG A 368 -16.83 -13.93 17.53
CA ARG A 368 -18.17 -13.49 17.14
C ARG A 368 -18.59 -14.25 15.90
N SER A 369 -19.84 -14.70 15.85
CA SER A 369 -20.42 -15.31 14.65
C SER A 369 -20.75 -14.26 13.58
N ASP A 370 -21.07 -14.70 12.35
CA ASP A 370 -21.51 -13.79 11.27
C ASP A 370 -22.81 -13.05 11.59
N GLU A 371 -23.66 -13.59 12.47
CA GLU A 371 -24.89 -12.95 12.92
C GLU A 371 -24.64 -11.89 14.00
N GLU A 372 -23.50 -11.96 14.68
CA GLU A 372 -23.14 -11.08 15.79
C GLU A 372 -22.22 -9.93 15.39
N SER A 373 -21.55 -10.01 14.23
CA SER A 373 -20.54 -9.04 13.80
C SER A 373 -20.72 -8.62 12.34
N ALA A 374 -20.66 -7.32 12.09
CA ALA A 374 -20.56 -6.75 10.75
C ALA A 374 -19.14 -6.89 10.16
N PHE A 375 -18.11 -7.15 10.99
CA PHE A 375 -16.75 -7.39 10.52
C PHE A 375 -16.65 -8.79 9.88
N LYS A 376 -16.25 -8.87 8.60
CA LYS A 376 -16.33 -10.10 7.79
C LYS A 376 -14.99 -10.67 7.38
N ALA A 377 -13.98 -9.83 7.17
CA ALA A 377 -12.65 -10.29 6.78
C ALA A 377 -11.57 -9.26 7.08
N THR A 378 -10.33 -9.74 7.10
CA THR A 378 -9.14 -8.89 6.97
C THR A 378 -8.18 -9.53 5.98
N ILE A 379 -7.50 -8.74 5.17
CA ILE A 379 -6.43 -9.24 4.31
C ILE A 379 -5.15 -9.25 5.13
N SER A 380 -4.68 -10.44 5.46
CA SER A 380 -3.50 -10.63 6.28
C SER A 380 -2.25 -10.15 5.57
N PHE A 381 -1.43 -9.41 6.32
CA PHE A 381 -0.05 -9.10 5.96
C PHE A 381 0.95 -10.04 6.63
N PHE A 382 0.49 -10.92 7.53
CA PHE A 382 1.32 -11.82 8.35
C PHE A 382 2.39 -11.07 9.18
N PRO A 383 1.98 -10.13 10.08
CA PRO A 383 2.93 -9.36 10.89
C PRO A 383 3.89 -10.24 11.69
N GLU A 384 3.45 -11.44 12.10
CA GLU A 384 4.27 -12.43 12.82
C GLU A 384 5.42 -13.00 11.98
N ARG A 385 5.45 -12.73 10.68
CA ARG A 385 6.51 -13.16 9.75
C ARG A 385 7.42 -12.03 9.30
N TYR A 386 7.17 -10.78 9.70
CA TYR A 386 7.93 -9.62 9.21
C TYR A 386 9.43 -9.74 9.51
N GLY A 387 9.80 -10.20 10.71
CA GLY A 387 11.20 -10.41 11.09
C GLY A 387 11.92 -11.41 10.19
N GLN A 388 11.20 -12.39 9.63
CA GLN A 388 11.74 -13.41 8.73
C GLN A 388 12.21 -12.83 7.39
N TYR A 389 11.76 -11.63 7.04
CA TYR A 389 12.20 -10.89 5.85
C TYR A 389 13.17 -9.76 6.22
N LEU A 390 12.81 -8.97 7.23
CA LEU A 390 13.50 -7.72 7.58
C LEU A 390 14.90 -7.98 8.13
N VAL A 391 15.05 -8.90 9.08
CA VAL A 391 16.35 -9.17 9.71
C VAL A 391 17.34 -9.79 8.72
N PRO A 392 16.98 -10.86 7.95
CA PRO A 392 17.88 -11.40 6.95
C PRO A 392 18.24 -10.39 5.85
N ALA A 393 17.32 -9.51 5.45
CA ALA A 393 17.61 -8.48 4.46
C ALA A 393 18.69 -7.51 4.93
N VAL A 394 18.61 -7.00 6.16
CA VAL A 394 19.66 -6.11 6.67
C VAL A 394 20.98 -6.85 6.85
N VAL A 395 20.96 -8.08 7.37
CA VAL A 395 22.19 -8.91 7.48
C VAL A 395 22.80 -9.20 6.10
N ASP A 396 21.98 -9.48 5.09
CA ASP A 396 22.43 -9.67 3.71
C ASP A 396 23.13 -8.41 3.17
N MET A 397 22.54 -7.23 3.38
CA MET A 397 23.18 -5.97 2.99
C MET A 397 24.51 -5.73 3.73
N LEU A 398 24.56 -6.01 5.04
CA LEU A 398 25.77 -5.90 5.86
C LEU A 398 26.87 -6.86 5.42
N GLU A 399 26.50 -8.05 4.92
CA GLU A 399 27.41 -9.05 4.39
C GLU A 399 27.76 -8.84 2.90
N GLY A 400 27.36 -7.71 2.31
CA GLY A 400 27.64 -7.36 0.93
C GLY A 400 26.83 -8.17 -0.10
N ARG A 401 25.70 -8.77 0.31
CA ARG A 401 24.76 -9.45 -0.57
C ARG A 401 23.71 -8.48 -1.08
N ILE A 402 23.10 -8.85 -2.20
CA ILE A 402 22.11 -8.03 -2.89
C ILE A 402 20.74 -8.29 -2.29
N VAL A 403 20.03 -7.21 -1.97
CA VAL A 403 18.62 -7.20 -1.60
C VAL A 403 17.87 -6.33 -2.62
N PRO A 404 16.75 -6.80 -3.19
CA PRO A 404 15.96 -6.00 -4.13
C PRO A 404 15.39 -4.75 -3.45
N ASP A 405 15.16 -3.68 -4.20
CA ASP A 405 14.57 -2.44 -3.65
C ASP A 405 13.21 -2.66 -2.99
N ARG A 406 12.46 -3.67 -3.42
CA ARG A 406 11.17 -4.01 -2.83
C ARG A 406 11.06 -5.52 -2.58
N VAL A 407 10.77 -5.88 -1.34
CA VAL A 407 10.42 -7.24 -0.91
C VAL A 407 8.92 -7.25 -0.60
N ILE A 408 8.15 -8.03 -1.38
CA ILE A 408 6.70 -8.10 -1.26
C ILE A 408 6.32 -9.46 -0.67
N PRO A 409 5.77 -9.52 0.56
CA PRO A 409 5.22 -10.76 1.10
C PRO A 409 3.90 -11.10 0.41
N SER A 410 3.54 -12.39 0.44
CA SER A 410 2.19 -12.85 0.09
C SER A 410 1.17 -12.37 1.11
N VAL A 411 -0.03 -12.05 0.65
CA VAL A 411 -1.19 -11.71 1.49
C VAL A 411 -2.27 -12.76 1.34
N GLU A 412 -3.15 -12.89 2.33
CA GLU A 412 -4.26 -13.85 2.27
C GLU A 412 -5.52 -13.33 3.00
N PRO A 413 -6.73 -13.51 2.44
CA PRO A 413 -7.95 -13.17 3.16
C PRO A 413 -8.15 -14.09 4.37
N VAL A 414 -8.30 -13.48 5.54
CA VAL A 414 -8.65 -14.12 6.80
C VAL A 414 -10.12 -13.87 7.08
N THR A 415 -10.83 -14.95 7.32
CA THR A 415 -12.27 -15.01 7.59
C THR A 415 -12.52 -15.95 8.76
N ARG A 416 -13.76 -16.00 9.24
CA ARG A 416 -14.18 -16.97 10.27
C ARG A 416 -13.93 -18.43 9.85
N ALA A 417 -13.91 -18.70 8.54
CA ALA A 417 -13.76 -20.06 8.02
C ALA A 417 -12.31 -20.59 8.11
N ASN A 418 -11.31 -19.71 8.03
CA ASN A 418 -9.89 -20.08 7.96
C ASN A 418 -9.01 -19.44 9.06
N VAL A 419 -9.55 -18.56 9.91
CA VAL A 419 -8.76 -17.88 10.95
C VAL A 419 -8.01 -18.84 11.87
N GLN A 420 -8.59 -19.99 12.24
CA GLN A 420 -7.91 -20.97 13.09
C GLN A 420 -6.79 -21.73 12.35
N GLU A 421 -6.89 -21.86 11.03
CA GLU A 421 -5.87 -22.50 10.20
C GLU A 421 -4.70 -21.57 9.94
N LEU A 422 -4.97 -20.32 9.56
CA LEU A 422 -3.96 -19.33 9.24
C LEU A 422 -3.29 -18.74 10.48
N TYR A 423 -4.06 -18.54 11.55
CA TYR A 423 -3.62 -17.99 12.83
C TYR A 423 -4.02 -18.90 13.98
N PRO A 424 -3.31 -20.03 14.17
CA PRO A 424 -3.58 -20.95 15.26
C PRO A 424 -3.28 -20.27 16.60
N GLY A 425 -4.31 -20.08 17.41
CA GLY A 425 -4.26 -19.49 18.75
C GLY A 425 -5.23 -20.18 19.70
#